data_AF-A0A6J6IUX0-F1
#
_entry.id   AF-A0A6J6IUX0-F1
#
_cell.length_a   1.000
_cell.length_b   1.000
_cell.length_c   1.000
_cell.angle_alpha   90.00
_cell.angle_beta   90.00
_cell.angle_gamma   90.00
#
_symmetry.space_group_name_H-M   'P 1'
#
loop_
_entity.id
_entity.type
_entity.pdbx_description
1 polymer ?
#
loop_
_entity_poly.entity_id
_entity_poly.type
_entity_poly.pdbx_seq_one_letter_code
_entity_poly.pdbx_strand_id
1 'polypeptide(L)'
;MDLPGSTDVLSFPMDMPESGDDPVTLGDIVISPRFAEDQAAKAGHSINHEIFILATHGLLHILGYDHEDIEDESVMFSLQETIVSEWEEMQ
;
A
#
# COMPACT_ATOMS: atom_id res chain seq x y z
N MET A 1 -14.76 -4.49 7.11
CA MET A 1 -14.46 -4.98 5.74
C MET A 1 -15.72 -5.08 4.88
N ASP A 2 -16.58 -4.06 4.89
CA ASP A 2 -17.78 -3.98 4.01
C ASP A 2 -17.86 -2.58 3.40
N LEU A 3 -16.90 -2.27 2.51
CA LEU A 3 -16.97 -1.09 1.66
C LEU A 3 -17.54 -1.51 0.30
N PRO A 4 -18.64 -0.90 -0.18
CA PRO A 4 -19.23 -1.25 -1.46
C PRO A 4 -18.42 -0.61 -2.61
N GLY A 5 -17.66 -1.41 -3.35
CA GLY A 5 -16.96 -0.95 -4.55
C GLY A 5 -15.87 -1.90 -5.02
N SER A 6 -15.48 -1.77 -6.29
CA SER A 6 -14.21 -2.34 -6.76
C SER A 6 -13.09 -1.53 -6.14
N THR A 7 -12.33 -2.15 -5.24
CA THR A 7 -11.16 -1.50 -4.62
C THR A 7 -9.92 -1.72 -5.50
N ASP A 8 -9.01 -0.77 -5.45
CA ASP A 8 -7.74 -0.73 -6.17
C ASP A 8 -6.69 -1.68 -5.55
N VAL A 9 -6.70 -1.79 -4.22
CA VAL A 9 -5.86 -2.72 -3.46
C VAL A 9 -6.66 -3.41 -2.34
N LEU A 10 -6.38 -4.70 -2.13
CA LEU A 10 -6.80 -5.46 -0.96
C LEU A 10 -5.57 -5.97 -0.21
N SER A 11 -5.56 -5.77 1.10
CA SER A 11 -4.51 -6.27 2.00
C SER A 11 -5.09 -7.32 2.95
N PHE A 12 -4.46 -8.49 2.99
CA PHE A 12 -4.84 -9.61 3.85
C PHE A 12 -3.69 -9.89 4.83
N PRO A 13 -3.70 -9.28 6.03
CA PRO A 13 -2.65 -9.52 7.02
C PRO A 13 -2.71 -10.95 7.53
N MET A 14 -1.53 -11.53 7.78
CA MET A 14 -1.36 -12.79 8.50
C MET A 14 -0.88 -12.54 9.93
N ASP A 15 -0.87 -13.59 10.76
CA ASP A 15 -0.45 -13.48 12.15
C ASP A 15 0.98 -12.92 12.25
N MET A 16 1.11 -11.84 13.03
CA MET A 16 2.40 -11.23 13.32
C MET A 16 3.25 -12.20 14.15
N PRO A 17 4.58 -12.23 13.94
CA PRO A 17 5.48 -13.11 14.65
C PRO A 17 5.36 -12.90 16.16
N GLU A 18 5.29 -13.99 16.92
CA GLU A 18 5.40 -13.92 18.38
C GLU A 18 6.81 -13.50 18.84
N SER A 19 7.83 -13.68 17.98
CA SER A 19 9.22 -13.29 18.21
C SER A 19 9.89 -12.73 16.95
N GLY A 20 10.66 -11.64 17.10
CA GLY A 20 11.21 -10.85 15.98
C GLY A 20 12.32 -11.49 15.14
N ASP A 21 12.73 -12.72 15.46
CA ASP A 21 13.85 -13.40 14.77
C ASP A 21 13.40 -14.41 13.70
N ASP A 22 12.10 -14.74 13.62
CA ASP A 22 11.60 -15.72 12.66
C ASP A 22 11.07 -15.05 11.38
N PRO A 23 11.45 -15.55 10.18
CA PRO A 23 10.86 -15.07 8.94
C PRO A 23 9.37 -15.40 8.90
N VAL A 24 8.55 -14.36 8.85
CA VAL A 24 7.10 -14.46 8.78
C VAL A 24 6.56 -14.01 7.44
N THR A 25 5.40 -14.56 7.09
CA THR A 25 4.62 -14.01 5.98
C THR A 25 3.69 -12.95 6.55
N LEU A 26 3.88 -11.70 6.15
CA LEU A 26 3.10 -10.57 6.66
C LEU A 26 1.66 -10.58 6.14
N GLY A 27 1.44 -11.11 4.94
CA GLY A 27 0.14 -11.16 4.31
C GLY A 27 0.21 -11.14 2.79
N ASP A 28 -0.96 -10.98 2.17
CA ASP A 28 -1.12 -10.85 0.72
C ASP A 28 -1.59 -9.45 0.34
N ILE A 29 -1.04 -8.90 -0.74
CA ILE A 29 -1.51 -7.66 -1.37
C ILE A 29 -2.00 -7.99 -2.78
N VAL A 30 -3.27 -7.74 -3.05
CA VAL A 30 -3.91 -7.99 -4.35
C VAL A 30 -4.21 -6.65 -5.01
N ILE A 31 -3.56 -6.37 -6.13
CA ILE A 31 -3.69 -5.12 -6.88
C ILE A 31 -4.41 -5.40 -8.20
N SER A 32 -5.42 -4.58 -8.51
CA SER A 32 -6.11 -4.66 -9.80
C SER A 32 -5.37 -3.84 -10.86
N PRO A 33 -4.76 -4.46 -11.89
CA PRO A 33 -3.96 -3.74 -12.89
C PRO A 33 -4.80 -2.76 -13.71
N ARG A 34 -6.09 -3.06 -13.91
CA ARG A 34 -7.02 -2.16 -14.61
C ARG A 34 -7.28 -0.88 -13.82
N PHE A 35 -7.41 -0.98 -12.50
CA PHE A 35 -7.58 0.20 -11.65
C PHE A 35 -6.29 1.01 -11.59
N ALA A 36 -5.13 0.35 -11.47
CA ALA A 36 -3.84 1.01 -11.53
C ALA A 36 -3.65 1.77 -12.85
N GLU A 37 -4.07 1.21 -13.99
CA GLU A 37 -4.03 1.92 -15.28
C GLU A 37 -4.92 3.17 -15.28
N ASP A 38 -6.18 3.05 -14.82
CA ASP A 38 -7.13 4.16 -14.76
C ASP A 38 -6.67 5.26 -13.78
N GLN A 39 -6.03 4.91 -12.67
CA GLN A 39 -5.49 5.87 -11.69
C GLN A 39 -4.22 6.54 -12.22
N ALA A 40 -3.29 5.77 -12.77
CA ALA A 40 -2.07 6.29 -13.39
C ALA A 40 -2.38 7.33 -14.48
N ALA A 41 -3.37 7.05 -15.33
CA ALA A 41 -3.81 7.95 -16.38
C ALA A 41 -4.40 9.27 -15.82
N LYS A 42 -5.11 9.23 -14.68
CA LYS A 42 -5.69 10.42 -14.04
C LYS A 42 -4.65 11.24 -13.31
N ALA A 43 -3.71 10.59 -12.64
CA ALA A 43 -2.65 11.23 -11.85
C ALA A 43 -1.47 11.71 -12.72
N GLY A 44 -1.33 11.17 -13.95
CA GLY A 44 -0.33 11.62 -14.92
C GLY A 44 1.04 10.97 -14.77
N HIS A 45 1.14 9.82 -14.12
CA HIS A 45 2.38 9.03 -14.00
C HIS A 45 2.25 7.65 -14.65
N SER A 46 3.32 6.86 -14.60
CA SER A 46 3.33 5.52 -15.20
C SER A 46 2.46 4.53 -14.41
N ILE A 47 2.01 3.45 -15.06
CA ILE A 47 1.29 2.35 -14.40
C ILE A 47 2.18 1.67 -13.34
N ASN A 48 3.48 1.53 -13.61
CA ASN A 48 4.42 0.95 -12.65
C ASN A 48 4.54 1.81 -11.38
N HIS A 49 4.55 3.13 -11.53
CA HIS A 49 4.55 4.05 -10.40
C HIS A 49 3.28 3.89 -9.56
N GLU A 50 2.11 3.78 -10.21
CA GLU A 50 0.85 3.54 -9.50
C GLU A 50 0.83 2.20 -8.77
N ILE A 51 1.31 1.13 -9.42
CA ILE A 51 1.41 -0.19 -8.79
C ILE A 51 2.32 -0.12 -7.55
N PHE A 52 3.40 0.68 -7.60
CA PHE A 52 4.29 0.85 -6.46
C PHE A 52 3.64 1.63 -5.31
N ILE A 53 2.87 2.68 -5.62
CA ILE A 53 2.04 3.39 -4.64
C ILE A 53 1.07 2.41 -3.97
N LEU A 54 0.29 1.66 -4.75
CA LEU A 54 -0.71 0.72 -4.24
C LEU A 54 -0.09 -0.41 -3.42
N ALA A 55 1.08 -0.92 -3.82
CA ALA A 55 1.82 -1.93 -3.07
C ALA A 55 2.33 -1.37 -1.72
N THR A 56 2.86 -0.16 -1.72
CA THR A 56 3.33 0.52 -0.50
C THR A 56 2.17 0.79 0.45
N HIS A 57 1.06 1.28 -0.08
CA HIS A 57 -0.17 1.51 0.67
C HIS A 57 -0.69 0.21 1.31
N GLY A 58 -0.79 -0.85 0.52
CA GLY A 58 -1.22 -2.16 1.00
C GLY A 58 -0.29 -2.73 2.09
N LEU A 59 1.02 -2.52 1.96
CA LEU A 59 2.01 -2.93 2.95
C LEU A 59 1.85 -2.16 4.27
N LEU A 60 1.65 -0.84 4.20
CA LEU A 60 1.44 -0.01 5.39
C LEU A 60 0.20 -0.47 6.18
N HIS A 61 -0.88 -0.84 5.49
CA HIS A 61 -2.04 -1.45 6.13
C HIS A 61 -1.73 -2.80 6.79
N ILE A 62 -0.92 -3.66 6.16
CA ILE A 62 -0.50 -4.93 6.78
C ILE A 62 0.35 -4.68 8.03
N LEU A 63 1.16 -3.62 8.05
CA LEU A 63 1.97 -3.22 9.21
C LEU A 63 1.16 -2.52 10.32
N GLY A 64 -0.14 -2.32 10.12
CA GLY A 64 -1.03 -1.71 11.11
C GLY A 64 -1.11 -0.19 11.06
N TYR A 65 -0.60 0.45 9.99
CA TYR A 65 -0.91 1.85 9.72
C TYR A 65 -2.30 1.94 9.11
N ASP A 66 -3.07 2.92 9.56
CA ASP A 66 -4.41 3.19 9.05
C ASP A 66 -4.54 4.69 8.75
N HIS A 67 -5.56 5.06 7.99
CA HIS A 67 -5.85 6.44 7.61
C HIS A 67 -7.30 6.82 7.96
N GLU A 68 -7.94 6.11 8.90
CA GLU A 68 -9.30 6.45 9.34
C GLU A 68 -9.36 7.78 10.12
N ASP A 69 -8.30 8.11 10.86
CA ASP A 69 -8.16 9.36 11.61
C ASP A 69 -7.07 10.28 11.00
N ILE A 70 -7.27 11.60 11.09
CA ILE A 70 -6.38 12.62 10.46
C ILE A 70 -4.93 12.53 10.94
N GLU A 71 -4.72 12.17 12.21
CA GLU A 71 -3.36 12.03 12.78
C GLU A 71 -2.64 10.83 12.18
N ASP A 72 -3.31 9.69 12.05
CA ASP A 72 -2.76 8.45 11.49
C ASP A 72 -2.61 8.55 9.96
N GLU A 73 -3.56 9.22 9.29
CA GLU A 73 -3.49 9.56 7.86
C GLU A 73 -2.18 10.31 7.54
N SER A 74 -1.88 11.38 8.28
CA SER A 74 -0.67 12.18 8.07
C SER A 74 0.61 11.33 8.19
N VAL A 75 0.65 10.43 9.17
CA VAL A 75 1.80 9.52 9.37
C VAL A 75 1.92 8.53 8.22
N MET A 76 0.82 7.87 7.85
CA MET A 76 0.79 6.87 6.78
C MET A 76 1.19 7.49 5.43
N PHE A 77 0.61 8.63 5.08
CA PHE A 77 0.90 9.30 3.81
C PHE A 77 2.34 9.81 3.74
N SER A 78 2.89 10.34 4.83
CA SER A 78 4.30 10.76 4.88
C SER A 78 5.27 9.59 4.68
N LEU A 79 4.97 8.43 5.29
CA LEU A 79 5.75 7.21 5.09
C LEU A 79 5.63 6.70 3.66
N GLN A 80 4.41 6.69 3.11
CA GLN A 80 4.17 6.29 1.72
C GLN A 80 4.98 7.16 0.75
N GLU A 81 4.92 8.48 0.89
CA GLU A 81 5.66 9.41 0.03
C GLU A 81 7.17 9.20 0.13
N THR A 82 7.69 8.97 1.34
CA THR A 82 9.12 8.69 1.56
C THR A 82 9.54 7.42 0.83
N ILE A 83 8.81 6.31 1.02
CA ILE A 83 9.14 5.01 0.41
C ILE A 83 9.06 5.06 -1.12
N VAL A 84 8.01 5.70 -1.66
CA VAL A 84 7.83 5.86 -3.11
C VAL A 84 8.96 6.70 -3.70
N SER A 85 9.31 7.81 -3.06
CA SER A 85 10.38 8.71 -3.52
C SER A 85 11.75 8.02 -3.49
N GLU A 86 12.08 7.32 -2.40
CA GLU A 86 13.33 6.56 -2.30
C GLU A 86 13.44 5.47 -3.38
N TRP A 87 12.33 4.77 -3.67
CA TRP A 87 12.31 3.78 -4.74
C TRP A 87 12.53 4.40 -6.12
N GLU A 88 11.92 5.56 -6.41
CA GLU A 88 12.11 6.26 -7.67
C GLU A 88 13.56 6.71 -7.89
N GLU A 89 14.25 7.15 -6.82
CA GLU A 89 15.67 7.51 -6.88
C GLU A 89 16.60 6.31 -7.15
N MET A 90 16.14 5.10 -6.86
CA MET A 90 16.90 3.86 -7.07
C MET A 90 16.75 3.24 -8.47
N GLN A 91 15.87 3.77 -9.32
CA GLN A 91 15.66 3.33 -10.71
C GLN A 91 16.64 3.98 -11.69
#